data_AF-A0A962B5L6-F1
#
_entry.id   AF-A0A962B5L6-F1
#
_cell.length_a   1.000
_cell.length_b   1.000
_cell.length_c   1.000
_cell.angle_alpha   90.00
_cell.angle_beta   90.00
_cell.angle_gamma   90.00
#
_symmetry.space_group_name_H-M   'P 1'
#
loop_
_entity.id
_entity.type
_entity.pdbx_description
1 polymer ?
#
loop_
_entity_poly.entity_id
_entity_poly.type
_entity_poly.pdbx_seq_one_letter_code
_entity_poly.pdbx_strand_id
1 'polypeptide(L)'
;HKRVASRFANALRSRMLRDATPDTGCGIKLFERDCFLDLPWFDHVHRFLPALVQRAGWKTVSVPVAHRPRQSGQSKYTNLHRALVGIADLFGVSWLIRRGKVVRAEER
;
A
#
# COMPACT_ATOMS: atom_id res chain seq x y z
N HIS A 1 15.06 16.99 5.52
CA HIS A 1 14.86 15.77 6.35
C HIS A 1 13.58 14.98 6.02
N LYS A 2 12.35 15.49 6.24
CA LYS A 2 11.10 14.70 6.06
C LYS A 2 10.88 14.08 4.66
N ARG A 3 11.18 14.82 3.59
CA ARG A 3 11.06 14.30 2.20
C ARG A 3 12.03 13.15 1.92
N VAL A 4 13.25 13.20 2.44
CA VAL A 4 14.26 12.14 2.27
C VAL A 4 13.84 10.88 3.02
N ALA A 5 13.38 11.02 4.26
CA ALA A 5 12.84 9.90 5.04
C ALA A 5 11.64 9.24 4.35
N SER A 6 10.72 10.04 3.78
CA SER A 6 9.59 9.53 3.01
C SER A 6 10.03 8.80 1.73
N ARG A 7 11.03 9.32 1.01
CA ARG A 7 11.59 8.65 -0.18
C ARG A 7 12.22 7.32 0.19
N PHE A 8 12.98 7.26 1.28
CA PHE A 8 13.59 6.02 1.77
C PHE A 8 12.53 5.00 2.19
N ALA A 9 11.52 5.41 2.96
CA ALA A 9 10.42 4.54 3.37
C ALA A 9 9.65 3.97 2.16
N ASN A 10 9.36 4.80 1.16
CA ASN A 10 8.71 4.33 -0.08
C ASN A 10 9.61 3.36 -0.85
N ALA A 11 10.91 3.60 -0.91
CA ALA A 11 11.86 2.70 -1.59
C ALA A 11 11.95 1.33 -0.89
N LEU A 12 12.07 1.31 0.45
CA LEU A 12 12.08 0.08 1.24
C LEU A 12 10.80 -0.73 1.00
N ARG A 13 9.64 -0.06 1.12
CA ARG A 13 8.33 -0.68 0.91
C ARG A 13 8.20 -1.25 -0.51
N SER A 14 8.52 -0.45 -1.53
CA SER A 14 8.44 -0.86 -2.93
C SER A 14 9.29 -2.11 -3.20
N ARG A 15 10.49 -2.19 -2.60
CA ARG A 15 11.36 -3.37 -2.71
C ARG A 15 10.79 -4.61 -2.03
N MET A 16 10.12 -4.46 -0.89
CA MET A 16 9.53 -5.57 -0.14
C MET A 16 8.23 -6.10 -0.76
N LEU A 17 7.34 -5.20 -1.19
CA LEU A 17 6.01 -5.57 -1.69
C LEU A 17 5.95 -5.78 -3.20
N ARG A 18 6.85 -5.13 -3.95
CA ARG A 18 6.92 -5.20 -5.43
C ARG A 18 5.59 -4.89 -6.13
N ASP A 19 4.81 -3.98 -5.54
CA ASP A 19 3.43 -3.66 -5.92
C ASP A 19 3.29 -2.54 -6.96
N ALA A 20 4.39 -2.16 -7.63
CA ALA A 20 4.43 -1.11 -8.67
C ALA A 20 3.73 0.21 -8.29
N THR A 21 3.60 0.52 -7.00
CA THR A 21 2.86 1.69 -6.52
C THR A 21 3.83 2.84 -6.22
N PRO A 22 3.77 3.96 -6.97
CA PRO A 22 4.71 5.08 -6.82
C PRO A 22 4.45 5.89 -5.55
N ASP A 23 3.19 5.99 -5.10
CA ASP A 23 2.81 6.62 -3.85
C ASP A 23 1.61 5.91 -3.22
N THR A 24 1.81 5.37 -2.02
CA THR A 24 0.79 4.64 -1.28
C THR A 24 -0.05 5.55 -0.40
N GLY A 25 0.48 6.76 -0.13
CA GLY A 25 -0.20 7.86 0.53
C GLY A 25 -1.21 8.58 -0.36
N CYS A 26 -1.33 8.19 -1.64
CA CYS A 26 -2.41 8.66 -2.50
C CYS A 26 -3.77 8.35 -1.86
N GLY A 27 -4.57 9.39 -1.65
CA GLY A 27 -5.87 9.30 -0.99
C GLY A 27 -6.99 8.78 -1.89
N ILE A 28 -6.83 8.89 -3.21
CA ILE A 28 -7.83 8.44 -4.19
C ILE A 28 -7.41 7.09 -4.74
N LYS A 29 -8.27 6.09 -4.59
CA LYS A 29 -8.10 4.74 -5.12
C LYS A 29 -9.48 4.21 -5.55
N LEU A 30 -9.54 3.54 -6.69
CA LEU A 30 -10.76 2.93 -7.23
C LEU A 30 -10.58 1.41 -7.26
N PHE A 31 -11.61 0.68 -6.87
CA PHE A 31 -11.59 -0.79 -6.82
C PHE A 31 -12.91 -1.34 -7.35
N GLU A 32 -12.82 -2.50 -8.00
CA GLU A 32 -13.99 -3.35 -8.17
C GLU A 32 -14.49 -3.82 -6.80
N ARG A 33 -15.81 -3.88 -6.64
CA ARG A 33 -16.44 -4.23 -5.36
C ARG A 33 -15.97 -5.60 -4.86
N ASP A 34 -16.06 -6.61 -5.72
CA ASP A 34 -15.75 -7.99 -5.36
C ASP A 34 -14.28 -8.13 -4.97
N CYS A 35 -13.40 -7.50 -5.75
CA CYS A 35 -11.97 -7.41 -5.43
C CYS A 35 -11.72 -6.84 -4.03
N PHE A 36 -12.43 -5.80 -3.62
CA PHE A 36 -12.24 -5.16 -2.33
C PHE A 36 -12.78 -6.01 -1.17
N LEU A 37 -13.94 -6.64 -1.37
CA LEU A 37 -14.58 -7.48 -0.34
C LEU A 37 -13.80 -8.76 -0.04
N ASP A 38 -13.02 -9.27 -0.99
CA ASP A 38 -12.17 -10.45 -0.81
C ASP A 38 -10.86 -10.18 -0.06
N LEU A 39 -10.53 -8.91 0.22
CA LEU A 39 -9.27 -8.57 0.87
C LEU A 39 -9.29 -8.87 2.37
N PRO A 40 -8.16 -9.34 2.94
CA PRO A 40 -8.03 -9.49 4.38
C PRO A 40 -8.11 -8.13 5.08
N TRP A 41 -8.84 -8.07 6.18
CA TRP A 41 -8.99 -6.85 6.97
C TRP A 41 -8.02 -6.79 8.15
N PHE A 42 -7.42 -5.62 8.35
CA PHE A 42 -6.61 -5.27 9.52
C PHE A 42 -6.45 -3.75 9.58
N ASP A 43 -5.98 -3.25 10.71
CA ASP A 43 -5.69 -1.82 10.85
C ASP A 43 -4.69 -1.35 9.79
N HIS A 44 -4.92 -0.18 9.21
CA HIS A 44 -4.05 0.42 8.20
C HIS A 44 -3.97 -0.33 6.85
N VAL A 45 -4.88 -1.27 6.57
CA VAL A 45 -4.97 -2.00 5.28
C VAL A 45 -4.94 -1.10 4.05
N HIS A 46 -5.49 0.11 4.15
CA HIS A 46 -5.52 1.13 3.08
C HIS A 46 -4.13 1.50 2.52
N ARG A 47 -3.06 1.29 3.30
CA ARG A 47 -1.66 1.51 2.87
C ARG A 47 -1.15 0.39 1.99
N PHE A 48 -1.75 -0.80 2.06
CA PHE A 48 -1.28 -2.03 1.42
C PHE A 48 -2.20 -2.53 0.31
N LEU A 49 -3.31 -1.82 0.05
CA LEU A 49 -4.31 -2.21 -0.95
C LEU A 49 -3.71 -2.62 -2.31
N PRO A 50 -2.78 -1.87 -2.94
CA PRO A 50 -2.26 -2.29 -4.23
C PRO A 50 -1.55 -3.65 -4.19
N ALA A 51 -0.76 -3.88 -3.15
CA ALA A 51 -0.04 -5.14 -2.94
C ALA A 51 -1.01 -6.31 -2.65
N LEU A 52 -2.07 -6.05 -1.88
CA LEU A 52 -3.08 -7.06 -1.54
C LEU A 52 -3.96 -7.41 -2.73
N VAL A 53 -4.33 -6.43 -3.56
CA VAL A 53 -5.08 -6.61 -4.81
C VAL A 53 -4.26 -7.46 -5.79
N GLN A 54 -2.98 -7.13 -5.98
CA GLN A 54 -2.08 -7.94 -6.82
C GLN A 54 -1.90 -9.36 -6.27
N ARG A 55 -1.75 -9.51 -4.95
CA ARG A 55 -1.70 -10.82 -4.30
C ARG A 55 -2.95 -11.65 -4.58
N ALA A 56 -4.13 -11.02 -4.62
CA ALA A 56 -5.39 -11.67 -4.95
C ALA A 56 -5.53 -11.99 -6.46
N GLY A 57 -4.53 -11.69 -7.29
CA GLY A 57 -4.51 -12.00 -8.73
C GLY A 57 -5.11 -10.91 -9.62
N TRP A 58 -5.49 -9.77 -9.04
CA TRP A 58 -6.00 -8.61 -9.76
C TRP A 58 -4.87 -7.71 -10.25
N LYS A 59 -5.20 -6.80 -11.18
CA LYS A 59 -4.26 -5.80 -11.71
C LYS A 59 -4.46 -4.47 -11.02
N THR A 60 -3.38 -3.71 -10.87
CA THR A 60 -3.42 -2.34 -10.37
C THR A 60 -2.73 -1.41 -11.35
N VAL A 61 -3.32 -0.25 -11.61
CA VAL A 61 -2.78 0.77 -12.52
C VAL A 61 -2.69 2.09 -11.75
N SER A 62 -1.55 2.77 -11.86
CA SER A 62 -1.36 4.12 -11.32
C SER A 62 -1.53 5.14 -12.42
N VAL A 63 -2.49 6.05 -12.27
CA VAL A 63 -2.74 7.13 -13.24
C VAL A 63 -2.17 8.43 -12.66
N PRO A 64 -1.29 9.15 -13.39
CA PRO A 64 -0.77 10.42 -12.91
C PRO A 64 -1.89 11.45 -12.82
N VAL A 65 -1.95 12.16 -11.69
CA VAL A 65 -2.91 13.25 -11.46
C VAL A 65 -2.16 14.52 -11.08
N ALA A 66 -2.68 15.67 -11.50
CA ALA A 66 -2.07 16.95 -11.17
C ALA A 66 -2.26 17.26 -9.67
N HIS A 67 -1.16 17.32 -8.92
CA HIS A 67 -1.18 17.70 -7.51
C HIS A 67 -0.71 19.15 -7.34
N ARG A 68 -1.49 19.97 -6.63
CA ARG A 68 -1.07 21.33 -6.25
C ARG A 68 -0.30 21.28 -4.93
N PRO A 69 0.98 21.68 -4.90
CA PRO A 69 1.77 21.65 -3.67
C PRO A 69 1.19 22.63 -2.65
N ARG A 70 1.13 22.21 -1.38
CA ARG A 70 0.81 23.10 -0.27
C ARG A 70 1.88 24.19 -0.16
N GLN A 71 1.45 25.45 -0.15
CA GLN A 71 2.34 26.62 -0.02
C GLN A 71 2.57 27.03 1.44
N SER A 72 1.69 26.62 2.37
CA SER A 72 1.75 27.01 3.78
C SER A 72 1.27 25.91 4.73
N GLY A 73 1.63 26.07 6.01
CA GLY A 73 1.29 25.18 7.11
C GLY A 73 2.38 24.16 7.46
N GLN A 74 2.51 23.89 8.75
CA GLN A 74 3.39 22.84 9.24
C GLN A 74 2.65 21.50 9.26
N SER A 75 3.32 20.44 8.81
CA SER A 75 2.81 19.08 8.88
C SER A 75 2.62 18.70 10.35
N LYS A 76 1.37 18.53 10.80
CA LYS A 76 0.98 18.16 12.18
C LYS A 76 1.31 16.71 12.57
N TYR A 77 1.98 15.98 11.69
CA TYR A 77 2.26 14.57 11.87
C TYR A 77 3.62 14.36 12.58
N THR A 78 3.57 14.11 13.88
CA THR A 78 4.67 13.57 14.70
C THR A 78 4.57 12.04 14.67
N ASN A 79 5.46 11.37 13.93
CA ASN A 79 5.19 10.03 13.40
C ASN A 79 6.12 8.92 13.88
N LEU A 80 6.77 9.01 15.05
CA LEU A 80 7.64 7.91 15.49
C LEU A 80 6.82 6.63 15.73
N HIS A 81 5.74 6.72 16.51
CA HIS A 81 4.85 5.58 16.76
C HIS A 81 4.21 5.07 15.46
N ARG A 82 3.72 5.97 14.59
CA ARG A 82 3.17 5.61 13.27
C ARG A 82 4.20 4.91 12.37
N ALA A 83 5.48 5.29 12.45
CA ALA A 83 6.54 4.65 11.70
C ALA A 83 6.82 3.23 12.23
N LEU A 84 6.87 3.05 13.55
CA LEU A 84 7.06 1.74 14.18
C LEU A 84 5.92 0.78 13.83
N VAL A 85 4.66 1.23 13.95
CA VAL A 85 3.48 0.44 13.54
C VAL A 85 3.56 0.12 12.04
N GLY A 86 3.90 1.10 11.20
CA GLY A 86 4.04 0.89 9.76
C GLY A 86 5.13 -0.12 9.37
N ILE A 87 6.21 -0.24 10.16
CA ILE A 87 7.25 -1.26 9.96
C ILE A 87 6.69 -2.65 10.30
N ALA A 88 5.99 -2.79 11.43
CA ALA A 88 5.37 -4.05 11.82
C ALA A 88 4.35 -4.52 10.77
N ASP A 89 3.47 -3.62 10.32
CA ASP A 89 2.49 -3.90 9.25
C ASP A 89 3.19 -4.33 7.95
N LEU A 90 4.28 -3.66 7.58
CA LEU A 90 5.03 -3.99 6.37
C LEU A 90 5.59 -5.41 6.42
N PHE A 91 6.14 -5.84 7.55
CA PHE A 91 6.60 -7.22 7.72
C PHE A 91 5.43 -8.21 7.67
N GLY A 92 4.33 -7.93 8.38
CA GLY A 92 3.14 -8.77 8.39
C GLY A 92 2.55 -8.96 6.99
N VAL A 93 2.37 -7.87 6.24
CA VAL A 93 1.86 -7.92 4.86
C VAL A 93 2.85 -8.59 3.91
N SER A 94 4.15 -8.35 4.05
CA SER A 94 5.17 -9.02 3.22
C SER A 94 5.15 -10.53 3.42
N TRP A 95 4.99 -10.98 4.68
CA TRP A 95 4.81 -12.38 5.00
C TRP A 95 3.51 -12.94 4.39
N LEU A 96 2.41 -12.20 4.51
CA LEU A 96 1.10 -12.59 3.97
C LEU A 96 1.12 -12.71 2.44
N ILE A 97 1.79 -11.80 1.75
CA ILE A 97 1.97 -11.86 0.28
C ILE A 97 2.80 -13.08 -0.10
N ARG A 98 3.91 -13.33 0.61
CA ARG A 98 4.78 -14.47 0.34
C ARG A 98 4.11 -15.83 0.59
N ARG A 99 3.18 -15.90 1.55
CA ARG A 99 2.50 -17.15 1.96
C ARG A 99 1.13 -17.34 1.33
N GLY A 100 0.51 -16.28 0.83
CA GLY A 100 -0.78 -16.34 0.16
C GLY A 100 -0.68 -17.11 -1.15
N LYS A 101 -1.54 -18.11 -1.32
CA LYS A 101 -1.73 -18.81 -2.60
C LYS A 101 -3.10 -18.42 -3.14
N VAL A 102 -3.17 -18.01 -4.40
CA VAL A 102 -4.44 -17.86 -5.11
C VAL A 102 -4.83 -19.24 -5.59
N VAL A 103 -5.81 -19.86 -4.92
CA VAL A 103 -6.38 -21.13 -5.37
C VAL A 103 -7.40 -20.79 -6.45
N ARG A 104 -7.10 -21.13 -7.70
CA ARG A 104 -8.10 -21.12 -8.77
C ARG A 104 -8.66 -22.53 -8.84
N ALA A 105 -9.93 -22.70 -8.48
CA ALA A 105 -10.63 -23.93 -8.79
C ALA A 105 -10.83 -23.96 -10.31
N GLU A 106 -10.25 -24.93 -10.99
CA GLU A 106 -10.63 -25.24 -12.37
C GLU A 106 -11.88 -26.12 -12.29
N GLU A 107 -13.04 -25.54 -12.62
CA GLU A 107 -14.22 -26.34 -12.93
C GLU A 107 -13.97 -27.02 -14.29
N ARG A 108 -13.91 -28.35 -14.28
CA ARG A 108 -13.83 -29.20 -15.48
C ARG A 108 -15.22 -29.44 -16.06
#